data_AF-A0A8K0P2Q4-F1
#
_entry.id   AF-A0A8K0P2Q4-F1
#
_cell.length_a   1.000
_cell.length_b   1.000
_cell.length_c   1.000
_cell.angle_alpha   90.00
_cell.angle_beta   90.00
_cell.angle_gamma   90.00
#
_symmetry.space_group_name_H-M   'P 1'
#
loop_
_entity.id
_entity.type
_entity.pdbx_description
1 polymer ?
#
loop_
_entity_poly.entity_id
_entity_poly.type
_entity_poly.pdbx_seq_one_letter_code
_entity_poly.pdbx_strand_id
1 'polypeptide(L)'
;MWGGHSREYALASRTSRTARETRFKVPLAVPKGKPDWLNDEQLERGRQFAVRYLFGLLYSEMLSLAMLFSFRGSMEPLLFTGNSDSTKKAFRRYLSTTVRVISWYDSDAWTEGTEAHANITIVRQLHESVVKRMKECDQKELQRRLFRKDLNCPYLSHLRKDFGKSEGSLVVKDK
;
A
#
# COMPACT_ATOMS: atom_id res chain seq x y z
N MET A 1 33.73 27.24 13.93
CA MET A 1 34.00 25.81 14.20
C MET A 1 32.68 25.13 14.55
N TRP A 2 31.83 24.82 13.55
CA TRP A 2 30.58 24.06 13.75
C TRP A 2 30.28 23.27 12.48
N GLY A 3 30.86 22.07 12.39
CA GLY A 3 30.55 21.08 11.37
C GLY A 3 30.50 19.72 12.06
N GLY A 4 29.31 19.23 12.38
CA GLY A 4 29.19 17.98 13.14
C GLY A 4 27.79 17.37 13.28
N HIS A 5 26.70 18.09 12.99
CA HIS A 5 25.35 17.59 13.31
C HIS A 5 24.62 16.87 12.17
N SER A 6 25.21 16.76 10.97
CA SER A 6 24.52 16.15 9.81
C SER A 6 24.76 14.64 9.64
N ARG A 7 25.69 14.04 10.40
CA ARG A 7 26.04 12.61 10.25
C ARG A 7 25.19 11.67 11.13
N GLU A 8 24.71 12.14 12.28
CA GLU A 8 23.95 11.29 13.21
C GLU A 8 22.54 10.96 12.71
N TYR A 9 21.85 11.88 12.03
CA TYR A 9 20.53 11.62 11.44
C TYR A 9 20.57 10.59 10.29
N ALA A 10 21.66 10.56 9.52
CA ALA A 10 21.86 9.58 8.45
C ALA A 10 22.17 8.17 9.00
N LEU A 11 22.80 8.08 10.18
CA LEU A 11 23.07 6.82 10.86
C LEU A 11 21.80 6.27 11.54
N ALA A 12 21.01 7.11 12.21
CA ALA A 12 19.75 6.72 12.86
C ALA A 12 18.68 6.21 11.88
N SER A 13 18.65 6.75 10.65
CA SER A 13 17.78 6.25 9.57
C SER A 13 18.27 4.96 8.92
N ARG A 14 19.57 4.64 9.04
CA ARG A 14 20.17 3.39 8.56
C ARG A 14 19.97 2.25 9.57
N THR A 15 20.15 2.51 10.86
CA THR A 15 19.93 1.53 11.94
C THR A 15 18.47 1.14 12.10
N SER A 16 17.53 2.05 11.82
CA SER A 16 16.09 1.75 11.84
C SER A 16 15.62 0.91 10.64
N ARG A 17 16.31 0.96 9.49
CA ARG A 17 16.07 0.04 8.37
C ARG A 17 16.55 -1.39 8.67
N THR A 18 17.75 -1.54 9.23
CA THR A 18 18.32 -2.85 9.56
C THR A 18 17.61 -3.53 10.73
N ALA A 19 17.07 -2.77 11.70
CA ALA A 19 16.31 -3.32 12.83
C ALA A 19 14.89 -3.77 12.45
N ARG A 20 14.31 -3.27 11.35
CA ARG A 20 12.99 -3.69 10.87
C ARG A 20 13.04 -5.02 10.12
N GLU A 21 14.18 -5.37 9.55
CA GLU A 21 14.39 -6.63 8.82
C GLU A 21 14.54 -7.86 9.72
N THR A 22 14.76 -7.68 11.03
CA THR A 22 15.10 -8.80 11.93
C THR A 22 13.94 -9.31 12.77
N ARG A 23 12.78 -8.62 12.85
CA ARG A 23 11.75 -8.99 13.85
C ARG A 23 10.72 -10.02 13.40
N PHE A 24 10.60 -10.34 12.11
CA PHE A 24 9.75 -11.43 11.62
C PHE A 24 10.38 -12.05 10.36
N LYS A 25 11.37 -12.92 10.55
CA LYS A 25 11.79 -13.88 9.51
C LYS A 25 10.87 -15.10 9.55
N VAL A 26 9.57 -14.91 9.30
CA VAL A 26 8.77 -16.02 8.78
C VAL A 26 9.21 -16.14 7.32
N PRO A 27 9.76 -17.28 6.87
CA PRO A 27 9.88 -17.51 5.45
C PRO A 27 8.45 -17.45 4.92
N LEU A 28 8.09 -16.37 4.22
CA LEU A 28 6.83 -16.29 3.47
C LEU A 28 6.96 -17.19 2.25
N ALA A 29 7.22 -18.48 2.49
CA ALA A 29 7.14 -19.51 1.49
C ALA A 29 5.70 -19.52 1.02
N VAL A 30 5.52 -19.36 -0.28
CA VAL A 30 4.22 -19.43 -0.92
C VAL A 30 3.65 -20.80 -0.61
N PRO A 31 2.46 -20.88 0.01
CA PRO A 31 1.77 -22.16 0.10
C PRO A 31 1.55 -22.66 -1.33
N LYS A 32 2.13 -23.82 -1.66
CA LYS A 32 1.98 -24.45 -2.99
C LYS A 32 0.59 -25.05 -3.18
N GLY A 33 -0.19 -25.11 -2.12
CA GLY A 33 -1.55 -25.56 -2.10
C GLY A 33 -2.26 -25.02 -0.87
N LYS A 34 -3.48 -25.50 -0.68
CA LYS A 34 -4.31 -25.19 0.48
C LYS A 34 -3.59 -25.57 1.78
N PRO A 35 -3.47 -24.66 2.76
CA PRO A 35 -2.73 -24.95 3.98
C PRO A 35 -3.53 -25.84 4.93
N ASP A 36 -2.86 -26.76 5.63
CA ASP A 36 -3.49 -27.76 6.50
C ASP A 36 -4.31 -27.17 7.67
N TRP A 37 -3.98 -25.95 8.08
CA TRP A 37 -4.71 -25.24 9.15
C TRP A 37 -6.01 -24.61 8.66
N LEU A 38 -6.26 -24.57 7.35
CA LEU A 38 -7.46 -23.96 6.80
C LEU A 38 -8.67 -24.87 7.01
N ASN A 39 -9.65 -24.35 7.75
CA ASN A 39 -10.93 -25.03 7.94
C ASN A 39 -11.92 -24.59 6.86
N ASP A 40 -12.39 -25.56 6.08
CA ASP A 40 -13.27 -25.32 4.93
C ASP A 40 -14.66 -24.82 5.29
N GLU A 41 -15.20 -25.32 6.40
CA GLU A 41 -16.50 -24.87 6.89
C GLU A 41 -16.43 -23.40 7.34
N GLN A 42 -15.34 -23.02 8.04
CA GLN A 42 -15.15 -21.63 8.48
C GLN A 42 -14.89 -20.69 7.30
N LEU A 43 -14.12 -21.12 6.31
CA LEU A 43 -13.87 -20.35 5.10
C LEU A 43 -15.18 -20.09 4.35
N GLU A 44 -15.98 -21.13 4.13
CA GLU A 44 -17.24 -21.02 3.40
C GLU A 44 -18.26 -20.16 4.17
N ARG A 45 -18.33 -20.31 5.49
CA ARG A 45 -19.15 -19.42 6.34
C ARG A 45 -18.73 -17.96 6.21
N GLY A 46 -17.43 -17.69 6.17
CA GLY A 46 -16.87 -16.35 5.96
C GLY A 46 -17.23 -15.77 4.59
N ARG A 47 -17.19 -16.58 3.53
CA ARG A 47 -17.59 -16.18 2.18
C ARG A 47 -19.08 -15.84 2.10
N GLN A 48 -19.94 -16.68 2.67
CA GLN A 48 -21.39 -16.42 2.73
C GLN A 48 -21.71 -15.14 3.50
N PHE A 49 -21.02 -14.89 4.62
CA PHE A 49 -21.11 -13.62 5.34
C PHE A 49 -20.69 -12.46 4.43
N ALA A 50 -19.58 -12.60 3.70
CA ALA A 50 -19.08 -11.54 2.84
C ALA A 50 -20.02 -11.21 1.68
N VAL A 51 -20.59 -12.22 1.02
CA VAL A 51 -21.60 -12.03 -0.03
C VAL A 51 -22.85 -11.34 0.54
N ARG A 52 -23.31 -11.76 1.73
CA ARG A 52 -24.49 -11.18 2.40
C ARG A 52 -24.31 -9.71 2.78
N TYR A 53 -23.11 -9.32 3.21
CA TYR A 53 -22.81 -7.97 3.69
C TYR A 53 -21.81 -7.22 2.80
N LEU A 54 -21.80 -7.54 1.50
CA LEU A 54 -20.77 -7.11 0.56
C LEU A 54 -20.55 -5.60 0.56
N PHE A 55 -21.63 -4.81 0.56
CA PHE A 55 -21.52 -3.35 0.59
C PHE A 55 -20.76 -2.83 1.82
N GLY A 56 -21.09 -3.35 3.01
CA GLY A 56 -20.43 -2.95 4.26
C GLY A 56 -18.95 -3.31 4.27
N LEU A 57 -18.60 -4.49 3.75
CA LEU A 57 -17.20 -4.91 3.60
C LEU A 57 -16.45 -4.04 2.60
N LEU A 58 -17.00 -3.81 1.41
CA LEU A 58 -16.36 -2.95 0.40
C LEU A 58 -16.17 -1.52 0.90
N TYR A 59 -17.13 -1.00 1.68
CA TYR A 59 -16.99 0.31 2.31
C TYR A 59 -15.87 0.32 3.37
N SER A 60 -15.79 -0.72 4.21
CA SER A 60 -14.71 -0.87 5.18
C SER A 60 -13.33 -1.00 4.52
N GLU A 61 -13.23 -1.73 3.41
CA GLU A 61 -12.01 -1.85 2.59
C GLU A 61 -11.61 -0.49 2.00
N MET A 62 -12.57 0.29 1.50
CA MET A 62 -12.31 1.64 0.99
C MET A 62 -11.74 2.56 2.08
N LEU A 63 -12.29 2.53 3.30
CA LEU A 63 -11.78 3.32 4.43
C LEU A 63 -10.38 2.85 4.86
N SER A 64 -10.17 1.54 4.92
CA SER A 64 -8.87 0.94 5.26
C SER A 64 -7.79 1.34 4.25
N LEU A 65 -8.15 1.33 2.95
CA LEU A 65 -7.28 1.77 1.87
C LEU A 65 -7.00 3.28 1.93
N ALA A 66 -7.98 4.12 2.29
CA ALA A 66 -7.75 5.55 2.50
C ALA A 66 -6.76 5.79 3.64
N MET A 67 -6.89 5.06 4.75
CA MET A 67 -5.94 5.09 5.87
C MET A 67 -4.56 4.60 5.45
N LEU A 68 -4.48 3.60 4.57
CA LEU A 68 -3.21 3.08 4.06
C LEU A 68 -2.38 4.17 3.33
N PHE A 69 -3.03 5.16 2.71
CA PHE A 69 -2.33 6.29 2.08
C PHE A 69 -1.68 7.24 3.08
N SER A 70 -2.03 7.19 4.36
CA SER A 70 -1.32 7.96 5.39
C SER A 70 0.07 7.40 5.68
N PHE A 71 0.36 6.15 5.29
CA PHE A 71 1.66 5.52 5.50
C PHE A 71 2.53 5.60 4.25
N ARG A 72 3.65 6.32 4.37
CA ARG A 72 4.61 6.51 3.26
C ARG A 72 5.01 5.19 2.59
N GLY A 73 5.38 4.17 3.36
CA GLY A 73 5.82 2.89 2.81
C GLY A 73 4.75 2.17 1.97
N SER A 74 3.48 2.37 2.29
CA SER A 74 2.36 1.78 1.55
C SER A 74 2.01 2.56 0.29
N MET A 75 2.36 3.85 0.23
CA MET A 75 2.20 4.69 -0.96
C MET A 75 3.32 4.50 -1.99
N GLU A 76 4.52 4.11 -1.58
CA GLU A 76 5.68 4.01 -2.48
C GLU A 76 5.41 3.16 -3.74
N PRO A 77 4.79 1.96 -3.66
CA PRO A 77 4.42 1.19 -4.84
C PRO A 77 3.45 1.93 -5.80
N LEU A 78 2.55 2.74 -5.25
CA LEU A 78 1.54 3.47 -6.03
C LEU A 78 2.17 4.61 -6.81
N LEU A 79 3.07 5.36 -6.15
CA LEU A 79 3.83 6.44 -6.76
C LEU A 79 4.83 5.89 -7.78
N PHE A 80 5.53 4.81 -7.44
CA PHE A 80 6.53 4.17 -8.30
C PHE A 80 5.94 3.65 -9.62
N THR A 81 4.78 3.01 -9.56
CA THR A 81 4.12 2.45 -10.75
C THR A 81 3.49 3.53 -11.63
N GLY A 82 3.05 4.65 -11.06
CA GLY A 82 2.35 5.71 -11.81
C GLY A 82 0.97 5.27 -12.33
N ASN A 83 0.43 4.15 -11.85
CA ASN A 83 -0.89 3.64 -12.26
C ASN A 83 -2.05 4.34 -11.54
N SER A 84 -1.77 5.40 -10.78
CA SER A 84 -2.77 6.19 -10.05
C SER A 84 -2.46 7.69 -10.07
N ASP A 85 -1.64 8.16 -11.03
CA ASP A 85 -1.21 9.55 -11.12
C ASP A 85 -2.22 10.49 -11.83
N SER A 86 -3.34 9.95 -12.31
CA SER A 86 -4.47 10.72 -12.82
C SER A 86 -5.78 10.05 -12.41
N THR A 87 -6.86 10.83 -12.33
CA THR A 87 -8.20 10.35 -11.95
C THR A 87 -8.64 9.15 -12.79
N LYS A 88 -8.42 9.18 -14.11
CA LYS A 88 -8.78 8.08 -15.02
C LYS A 88 -8.01 6.78 -14.73
N LYS A 89 -6.69 6.87 -14.47
CA LYS A 89 -5.87 5.70 -14.13
C LYS A 89 -6.21 5.16 -12.75
N ALA A 90 -6.38 6.04 -11.77
CA ALA A 90 -6.79 5.67 -10.42
C ALA A 90 -8.14 4.95 -10.42
N PHE A 91 -9.14 5.50 -11.14
CA PHE A 91 -10.46 4.86 -11.32
C PHE A 91 -10.34 3.45 -11.88
N ARG A 92 -9.59 3.27 -12.98
CA ARG A 92 -9.37 1.94 -13.58
C ARG A 92 -8.71 0.97 -12.61
N ARG A 93 -7.69 1.41 -11.88
CA ARG A 93 -6.98 0.58 -10.90
C ARG A 93 -7.91 0.14 -9.78
N TYR A 94 -8.66 1.06 -9.17
CA TYR A 94 -9.53 0.73 -8.05
C TYR A 94 -10.74 -0.09 -8.48
N LEU A 95 -11.33 0.17 -9.65
CA LEU A 95 -12.36 -0.70 -10.21
C LEU A 95 -11.84 -2.13 -10.43
N SER A 96 -10.64 -2.28 -11.01
CA SER A 96 -10.03 -3.61 -11.17
C SER A 96 -9.74 -4.27 -9.81
N THR A 97 -9.32 -3.50 -8.80
CA THR A 97 -9.08 -4.00 -7.45
C THR A 97 -10.37 -4.51 -6.83
N THR A 98 -11.46 -3.73 -6.91
CA THR A 98 -12.78 -4.11 -6.40
C THR A 98 -13.29 -5.41 -7.03
N VAL A 99 -13.24 -5.54 -8.37
CA VAL A 99 -13.66 -6.77 -9.06
C VAL A 99 -12.88 -8.00 -8.57
N ARG A 100 -11.55 -7.87 -8.45
CA ARG A 100 -10.69 -8.96 -7.96
C ARG A 100 -11.00 -9.33 -6.51
N VAL A 101 -11.23 -8.35 -5.63
CA VAL A 101 -11.56 -8.60 -4.22
C VAL A 101 -12.93 -9.27 -4.09
N ILE A 102 -13.92 -8.82 -4.87
CA ILE A 102 -15.24 -9.46 -4.90
C ILE A 102 -15.12 -10.92 -5.29
N SER A 103 -14.30 -11.25 -6.30
CA SER A 103 -14.17 -12.63 -6.77
C SER A 103 -13.65 -13.57 -5.67
N TRP A 104 -12.87 -13.08 -4.69
CA TRP A 104 -12.37 -13.88 -3.56
C TRP A 104 -13.47 -14.37 -2.63
N TYR A 105 -14.60 -13.66 -2.58
CA TYR A 105 -15.78 -14.06 -1.83
C TYR A 105 -16.74 -14.91 -2.66
N ASP A 106 -16.73 -14.71 -3.99
CA ASP A 106 -17.68 -15.32 -4.92
C ASP A 106 -17.27 -16.72 -5.40
N SER A 107 -15.96 -17.01 -5.52
CA SER A 107 -15.47 -18.34 -5.96
C SER A 107 -14.26 -18.85 -5.16
N ASP A 108 -14.02 -20.16 -5.11
CA ASP A 108 -12.97 -20.73 -4.25
C ASP A 108 -11.55 -20.32 -4.69
N ALA A 109 -10.81 -19.69 -3.78
CA ALA A 109 -9.44 -19.23 -3.98
C ALA A 109 -8.40 -20.34 -4.17
N TRP A 110 -8.69 -21.57 -3.76
CA TRP A 110 -7.73 -22.68 -3.71
C TRP A 110 -7.88 -23.68 -4.85
N THR A 111 -8.99 -23.64 -5.56
CA THR A 111 -9.25 -24.51 -6.71
C THR A 111 -8.79 -23.85 -8.00
N GLU A 112 -7.87 -24.50 -8.72
CA GLU A 112 -7.44 -24.01 -10.04
C GLU A 112 -8.62 -23.92 -11.02
N GLY A 113 -8.63 -22.88 -11.85
CA GLY A 113 -9.71 -22.63 -12.82
C GLY A 113 -10.85 -21.75 -12.30
N THR A 114 -10.92 -21.47 -11.00
CA THR A 114 -11.86 -20.47 -10.48
C THR A 114 -11.39 -19.04 -10.74
N GLU A 115 -12.32 -18.09 -10.75
CA GLU A 115 -11.99 -16.67 -10.90
C GLU A 115 -11.17 -16.14 -9.71
N ALA A 116 -11.49 -16.54 -8.48
CA ALA A 116 -10.73 -16.18 -7.29
C ALA A 116 -9.28 -16.63 -7.36
N HIS A 117 -9.04 -17.90 -7.71
CA HIS A 117 -7.69 -18.44 -7.84
C HIS A 117 -6.89 -17.65 -8.90
N ALA A 118 -7.49 -17.39 -10.06
CA ALA A 118 -6.86 -16.58 -11.11
C ALA A 118 -6.55 -15.15 -10.62
N ASN A 119 -7.52 -14.48 -9.98
CA ASN A 119 -7.35 -13.10 -9.53
C ASN A 119 -6.34 -12.96 -8.39
N ILE A 120 -6.31 -13.89 -7.42
CA ILE A 120 -5.29 -13.93 -6.36
C ILE A 120 -3.90 -14.13 -6.97
N THR A 121 -3.76 -15.06 -7.91
CA THR A 121 -2.50 -15.34 -8.59
C THR A 121 -1.99 -14.11 -9.34
N ILE A 122 -2.87 -13.41 -10.06
CA ILE A 122 -2.48 -12.18 -10.76
C ILE A 122 -2.10 -11.07 -9.77
N VAL A 123 -2.87 -10.85 -8.69
CA VAL A 123 -2.55 -9.82 -7.69
C VAL A 123 -1.19 -10.11 -7.05
N ARG A 124 -0.91 -11.38 -6.75
CA ARG A 124 0.38 -11.82 -6.25
C ARG A 124 1.51 -11.46 -7.23
N GLN A 125 1.38 -11.84 -8.49
CA GLN A 125 2.38 -11.54 -9.52
C GLN A 125 2.59 -10.03 -9.69
N LEU A 126 1.51 -9.22 -9.60
CA LEU A 126 1.60 -7.77 -9.64
C LEU A 126 2.43 -7.23 -8.47
N HIS A 127 2.18 -7.70 -7.24
CA HIS A 127 2.96 -7.30 -6.06
C HIS A 127 4.42 -7.73 -6.17
N GLU A 128 4.69 -8.98 -6.55
CA GLU A 128 6.05 -9.50 -6.75
C GLU A 128 6.82 -8.71 -7.82
N SER A 129 6.17 -8.43 -8.96
CA SER A 129 6.74 -7.64 -10.04
C SER A 129 7.12 -6.23 -9.58
N VAL A 130 6.25 -5.56 -8.83
CA VAL A 130 6.52 -4.21 -8.32
C VAL A 130 7.65 -4.24 -7.29
N VAL A 131 7.66 -5.19 -6.37
CA VAL A 131 8.74 -5.35 -5.39
C VAL A 131 10.08 -5.59 -6.10
N LYS A 132 10.13 -6.49 -7.09
CA LYS A 132 11.33 -6.76 -7.88
C LYS A 132 11.82 -5.51 -8.59
N ARG A 133 10.93 -4.83 -9.32
CA ARG A 133 11.26 -3.59 -10.07
C ARG A 133 11.74 -2.46 -9.15
N MET A 134 11.17 -2.33 -7.96
CA MET A 134 11.61 -1.32 -6.98
C MET A 134 12.98 -1.64 -6.41
N LYS A 135 13.29 -2.94 -6.17
CA LYS A 135 14.61 -3.38 -5.69
C LYS A 135 15.71 -3.21 -6.73
N GLU A 136 15.40 -3.46 -7.99
CA GLU A 136 16.33 -3.33 -9.13
C GLU A 136 16.50 -1.89 -9.61
N CYS A 137 15.65 -0.95 -9.16
CA CYS A 137 15.69 0.44 -9.56
C CYS A 137 16.83 1.20 -8.86
N ASP A 138 17.60 1.97 -9.63
CA ASP A 138 18.59 2.88 -9.07
C ASP A 138 17.96 3.85 -8.05
N GLN A 139 18.69 4.14 -6.97
CA GLN A 139 18.17 4.94 -5.87
C GLN A 139 17.78 6.35 -6.33
N LYS A 140 18.51 6.99 -7.26
CA LYS A 140 18.16 8.33 -7.75
C LYS A 140 16.89 8.29 -8.57
N GLU A 141 16.74 7.27 -9.42
CA GLU A 141 15.53 7.05 -10.22
C GLU A 141 14.32 6.76 -9.33
N LEU A 142 14.49 5.92 -8.30
CA LEU A 142 13.44 5.63 -7.31
C LEU A 142 13.00 6.92 -6.61
N GLN A 143 13.93 7.74 -6.11
CA GLN A 143 13.59 9.02 -5.49
C GLN A 143 12.86 9.96 -6.47
N ARG A 144 13.30 10.02 -7.73
CA ARG A 144 12.64 10.83 -8.77
C ARG A 144 11.20 10.40 -8.99
N ARG A 145 10.91 9.09 -8.99
CA ARG A 145 9.56 8.55 -9.16
C ARG A 145 8.67 8.77 -7.94
N LEU A 146 9.22 8.68 -6.73
CA LEU A 146 8.46 8.88 -5.49
C LEU A 146 8.15 10.37 -5.24
N PHE A 147 9.08 11.26 -5.58
CA PHE A 147 8.98 12.71 -5.35
C PHE A 147 8.75 13.48 -6.64
N ARG A 148 7.77 13.03 -7.42
CA ARG A 148 7.31 13.69 -8.65
C ARG A 148 6.82 15.11 -8.34
N LYS A 149 7.44 16.12 -8.96
CA LYS A 149 7.04 17.53 -8.84
C LYS A 149 5.81 17.88 -9.69
N ASP A 150 5.50 17.03 -10.66
CA ASP A 150 4.42 17.13 -11.65
C ASP A 150 3.10 16.51 -11.17
N LEU A 151 2.95 16.21 -9.88
CA LEU A 151 1.69 15.69 -9.34
C LEU A 151 0.58 16.72 -9.53
N ASN A 152 -0.28 16.47 -10.53
CA ASN A 152 -1.49 17.25 -10.75
C ASN A 152 -2.51 16.87 -9.68
N CYS A 153 -2.44 17.54 -8.53
CA CYS A 153 -3.44 17.45 -7.48
C CYS A 153 -4.39 18.64 -7.63
N PRO A 154 -5.63 18.43 -8.11
CA PRO A 154 -6.60 19.52 -8.33
C PRO A 154 -6.89 20.32 -7.06
N TYR A 155 -6.73 19.69 -5.90
CA TYR A 155 -6.98 20.28 -4.59
C TYR A 155 -5.73 20.89 -3.94
N LEU A 156 -4.56 20.85 -4.58
CA LEU A 156 -3.32 21.31 -3.94
C LEU A 156 -3.36 22.80 -3.56
N SER A 157 -4.00 23.62 -4.40
CA SER A 157 -4.21 25.05 -4.11
C SER A 157 -5.09 25.26 -2.88
N HIS A 158 -6.18 24.49 -2.76
CA HIS A 158 -7.09 24.51 -1.62
C HIS A 158 -6.39 24.02 -0.35
N LEU A 159 -5.71 22.87 -0.42
CA LEU A 159 -4.92 22.33 0.69
C LEU A 159 -3.84 23.32 1.15
N ARG A 160 -3.13 23.97 0.23
CA ARG A 160 -2.15 25.00 0.58
C ARG A 160 -2.80 26.23 1.22
N LYS A 161 -4.00 26.61 0.78
CA LYS A 161 -4.75 27.72 1.41
C LYS A 161 -5.14 27.38 2.85
N ASP A 162 -5.61 26.16 3.08
CA ASP A 162 -6.14 25.73 4.37
C ASP A 162 -5.02 25.39 5.38
N PHE A 163 -3.92 24.80 4.90
CA PHE A 163 -2.83 24.29 5.75
C PHE A 163 -1.52 25.09 5.63
N GLY A 164 -1.38 25.99 4.65
CA GLY A 164 -0.11 26.70 4.37
C GLY A 164 0.20 27.89 5.29
N LYS A 165 -0.58 28.11 6.37
CA LYS A 165 -0.39 29.22 7.31
C LYS A 165 0.07 28.81 8.72
N SER A 166 0.50 27.57 8.93
CA SER A 166 0.86 27.08 10.28
C SER A 166 2.31 27.36 10.74
N GLU A 167 3.11 28.16 10.02
CA GLU A 167 4.47 28.55 10.48
C GLU A 167 4.52 29.86 11.28
N GLY A 168 3.40 30.34 11.83
CA GLY A 168 3.39 31.65 12.49
C GLY A 168 2.40 31.82 13.64
N SER A 169 2.40 30.93 14.65
CA SER A 169 1.99 31.29 16.03
C SER A 169 2.24 30.15 17.03
N LEU A 170 3.50 29.78 17.23
CA LEU A 170 3.95 29.12 18.47
C LEU A 170 5.27 29.76 18.88
N VAL A 171 5.23 31.07 19.09
CA VAL A 171 6.21 31.71 19.97
C VAL A 171 5.82 31.29 21.38
N VAL A 172 6.45 30.23 21.88
CA VAL A 172 6.56 30.01 23.32
C VAL A 172 7.26 31.25 23.85
N LYS A 173 6.51 32.16 24.47
CA LYS A 173 7.10 33.23 25.27
C LYS A 173 7.66 32.56 26.52
N ASP A 174 8.96 32.36 26.52
CA ASP A 174 9.70 32.04 27.74
C ASP A 174 9.45 33.17 28.76
N LYS A 175 9.03 32.77 29.96
CA LYS A 175 8.98 33.60 31.17
C LYS A 175 10.18 33.26 32.03
#